data_AF-A0A5M8FTB8-F1
#
_entry.id   AF-A0A5M8FTB8-F1
#
_cell.length_a   1.000
_cell.length_b   1.000
_cell.length_c   1.000
_cell.angle_alpha   90.00
_cell.angle_beta   90.00
_cell.angle_gamma   90.00
#
_symmetry.space_group_name_H-M   'P 1'
#
loop_
_entity.id
_entity.type
_entity.pdbx_description
1 polymer ?
#
loop_
_entity_poly.entity_id
_entity_poly.type
_entity_poly.pdbx_seq_one_letter_code
_entity_poly.pdbx_strand_id
1 'polypeptide(L)'
;MIEIRHHVPGRVRLKIPLLAETPNIGPELTRDLESLQGVQQVRANPACGSLVVNFQPGRVDPPLLQARVQGILTRQLAVREQHLGKVKAKSGAKAKAGAEPKWKRLWLKGRSRMSRQDGRRTPMPVCKLNARMVRWMFRSSLRYWWHDLLAVGHRRQRAESA
;
A
#
# COMPACT_ATOMS: atom_id res chain seq x y z
N MET A 1 3.92 12.41 9.40
CA MET A 1 4.92 12.67 10.46
C MET A 1 5.48 11.34 10.96
N ILE A 2 6.77 11.29 11.29
CA ILE A 2 7.42 10.09 11.88
C ILE A 2 7.53 10.31 13.38
N GLU A 3 7.20 9.28 14.15
CA GLU A 3 7.24 9.34 15.62
C GLU A 3 7.99 8.14 16.19
N ILE A 4 8.86 8.37 17.17
CA ILE A 4 9.43 7.29 17.99
C ILE A 4 8.35 6.86 18.98
N ARG A 5 7.88 5.61 18.86
CA ARG A 5 6.83 5.08 19.75
C ARG A 5 7.40 4.42 20.99
N HIS A 6 8.50 3.70 20.84
CA HIS A 6 9.21 3.07 21.94
C HIS A 6 10.70 3.16 21.67
N HIS A 7 11.45 3.55 22.71
CA HIS A 7 12.91 3.57 22.68
C HIS A 7 13.43 2.80 23.88
N VAL A 8 14.21 1.76 23.60
CA VAL A 8 14.99 0.99 24.57
C VAL A 8 16.42 0.97 24.03
N PRO A 9 17.46 1.01 24.86
CA PRO A 9 18.83 0.86 24.39
C PRO A 9 18.95 -0.37 23.47
N GLY A 10 19.36 -0.13 22.23
CA GLY A 10 19.54 -1.16 21.20
C GLY A 10 18.28 -1.57 20.44
N ARG A 11 17.12 -0.98 20.72
CA ARG A 11 15.90 -1.17 19.93
C ARG A 11 15.03 0.08 19.88
N VAL A 12 14.74 0.54 18.66
CA VAL A 12 13.80 1.65 18.43
C VAL A 12 12.64 1.20 17.55
N ARG A 13 11.42 1.60 17.93
CA ARG A 13 10.21 1.42 17.12
C ARG A 13 9.70 2.76 16.63
N LEU A 14 9.65 2.91 15.31
CA LEU A 14 9.17 4.09 14.61
C LEU A 14 7.77 3.86 14.05
N LYS A 15 6.90 4.86 14.15
CA LYS A 15 5.62 4.93 13.44
C LYS A 15 5.83 5.69 12.13
N ILE A 16 5.54 5.03 11.02
CA ILE A 16 5.69 5.57 9.66
C ILE A 16 4.41 5.23 8.88
N PRO A 17 3.42 6.12 8.84
CA PRO A 17 2.15 5.87 8.14
C PRO A 17 2.33 5.52 6.65
N LEU A 18 3.32 6.13 6.00
CA LEU A 18 3.68 5.91 4.59
C LEU A 18 3.99 4.45 4.23
N LEU A 19 4.41 3.63 5.20
CA LEU A 19 4.62 2.19 4.99
C LEU A 19 3.32 1.45 4.62
N ALA A 20 2.17 1.90 5.12
CA ALA A 20 0.88 1.29 4.82
C ALA A 20 0.36 1.68 3.44
N GLU A 21 0.72 2.88 2.98
CA GLU A 21 0.26 3.43 1.69
C GLU A 21 1.11 2.96 0.50
N THR A 22 2.39 2.70 0.74
CA THR A 22 3.36 2.43 -0.34
C THR A 22 4.13 1.14 -0.05
N PRO A 23 3.84 0.04 -0.78
CA PRO A 23 4.43 -1.26 -0.49
C PRO A 23 5.96 -1.31 -0.69
N ASN A 24 6.51 -0.47 -1.57
CA ASN A 24 7.94 -0.49 -1.89
C ASN A 24 8.84 0.21 -0.85
N ILE A 25 8.26 1.03 0.04
CA ILE A 25 9.05 1.78 1.04
C ILE A 25 9.65 0.84 2.10
N GLY A 26 8.95 -0.23 2.48
CA GLY A 26 9.40 -1.16 3.51
C GLY A 26 10.72 -1.86 3.17
N PRO A 27 10.82 -2.53 2.02
CA PRO A 27 12.06 -3.17 1.57
C PRO A 27 13.22 -2.18 1.40
N GLU A 28 12.96 -0.98 0.89
CA GLU A 28 14.00 0.04 0.72
C GLU A 28 14.53 0.55 2.06
N LEU A 29 13.64 0.88 3.01
CA LEU A 29 14.04 1.26 4.36
C LEU A 29 14.86 0.15 5.04
N THR A 30 14.44 -1.10 4.86
CA THR A 30 15.14 -2.27 5.42
C THR A 30 16.56 -2.35 4.86
N ARG A 31 16.70 -2.33 3.53
CA ARG A 31 17.99 -2.40 2.85
C ARG A 31 18.92 -1.24 3.21
N ASP A 32 18.41 -0.01 3.23
CA ASP A 32 19.25 1.17 3.50
C ASP A 32 19.72 1.19 4.96
N LEU A 33 18.84 0.86 5.92
CA LEU A 33 19.18 0.84 7.34
C LEU A 33 20.07 -0.34 7.72
N GLU A 34 19.89 -1.52 7.11
CA GLU A 34 20.78 -2.67 7.33
C GLU A 34 22.19 -2.43 6.79
N SER A 35 22.38 -1.46 5.89
CA SER A 35 23.71 -1.08 5.42
C SER A 35 24.51 -0.25 6.45
N LEU A 36 23.85 0.27 7.49
CA LEU A 36 24.51 1.06 8.54
C LEU A 36 25.28 0.15 9.50
N GLN A 37 26.56 0.47 9.71
CA GLN A 37 27.35 -0.21 10.74
C GLN A 37 26.71 -0.02 12.12
N GLY A 38 26.53 -1.14 12.83
CA GLY A 38 25.91 -1.15 14.15
C GLY A 38 24.40 -1.37 14.14
N VAL A 39 23.74 -1.36 12.98
CA VAL A 39 22.37 -1.90 12.86
C VAL A 39 22.47 -3.43 12.73
N GLN A 40 21.73 -4.13 13.57
CA GLN A 40 21.76 -5.61 13.61
C GLN A 40 20.59 -6.23 12.83
N GLN A 41 19.42 -5.60 12.91
CA GLN A 41 18.22 -6.11 12.26
C GLN A 41 17.21 -5.00 12.04
N VAL A 42 16.55 -5.03 10.88
CA VAL A 42 15.44 -4.13 10.58
C VAL A 42 14.21 -4.94 10.21
N ARG A 43 13.05 -4.56 10.74
CA ARG A 43 11.77 -5.19 10.42
C ARG A 43 10.72 -4.13 10.13
N ALA A 44 10.26 -4.11 8.88
CA ALA A 44 9.11 -3.31 8.47
C ALA A 44 7.81 -4.09 8.69
N ASN A 45 6.79 -3.45 9.26
CA ASN A 45 5.42 -3.93 9.33
C ASN A 45 4.51 -2.94 8.59
N PRO A 46 4.24 -3.18 7.29
CA PRO A 46 3.38 -2.32 6.47
C PRO A 46 1.94 -2.26 7.00
N ALA A 47 1.39 -3.39 7.47
CA ALA A 47 0.00 -3.47 7.95
C ALA A 47 -0.26 -2.51 9.13
N CYS A 48 0.72 -2.33 10.00
CA CYS A 48 0.62 -1.39 11.13
C CYS A 48 1.31 -0.04 10.86
N GLY A 49 1.93 0.17 9.70
CA GLY A 49 2.75 1.34 9.40
C GLY A 49 3.85 1.57 10.45
N SER A 50 4.57 0.52 10.85
CA SER A 50 5.61 0.61 11.88
C SER A 50 6.90 -0.07 11.45
N LEU A 51 8.03 0.47 11.89
CA LEU A 51 9.37 -0.05 11.65
C LEU A 51 10.06 -0.33 12.99
N VAL A 52 10.67 -1.50 13.13
CA VAL A 52 11.48 -1.86 14.29
C VAL A 52 12.92 -2.00 13.84
N VAL A 53 13.83 -1.35 14.56
CA VAL A 53 15.27 -1.39 14.30
C VAL A 53 15.97 -1.84 15.58
N ASN A 54 16.73 -2.92 15.47
CA ASN A 54 17.67 -3.37 16.49
C ASN A 54 19.07 -2.86 16.13
N PHE A 55 19.73 -2.21 17.06
CA PHE A 55 21.03 -1.57 16.86
C PHE A 55 21.94 -1.77 18.07
N GLN A 56 23.24 -1.53 17.89
CA GLN A 56 24.22 -1.55 18.98
C GLN A 56 24.20 -0.21 19.72
N PRO A 57 23.84 -0.17 21.02
CA PRO A 57 23.94 1.04 21.83
C PRO A 57 25.39 1.55 21.83
N GLY A 58 25.58 2.86 21.65
CA GLY A 58 26.91 3.48 21.62
C GLY A 58 27.61 3.49 20.25
N ARG A 59 27.08 2.77 19.24
CA ARG A 59 27.51 2.93 17.84
C ARG A 59 26.52 3.69 16.98
N VAL A 60 25.22 3.55 17.28
CA VAL A 60 24.14 4.16 16.52
C VAL A 60 23.19 4.86 17.46
N ASP A 61 22.95 6.14 17.20
CA ASP A 61 22.03 6.94 17.98
C ASP A 61 20.62 6.96 17.37
N PRO A 62 19.54 6.91 18.19
CA PRO A 62 18.17 6.95 17.69
C PRO A 62 17.82 8.18 16.83
N PRO A 63 18.29 9.40 17.14
CA PRO A 63 18.07 10.56 16.28
C PRO A 63 18.69 10.40 14.88
N LEU A 64 19.85 9.75 14.78
CA LEU A 64 20.50 9.47 13.49
C LEU A 64 19.64 8.52 12.65
N LEU A 65 19.10 7.46 13.27
CA LEU A 65 18.17 6.53 12.61
C LEU A 65 16.92 7.27 12.12
N GLN A 66 16.35 8.16 12.94
CA GLN A 66 15.20 8.96 12.56
C GLN A 66 15.50 9.87 11.36
N ALA A 67 16.61 10.60 11.40
CA ALA A 67 17.03 11.48 10.31
C ALA A 67 17.25 10.70 9.01
N ARG A 68 17.85 9.51 9.09
CA ARG A 68 18.07 8.65 7.93
C ARG A 68 16.77 8.18 7.31
N VAL A 69 15.83 7.72 8.13
CA VAL A 69 14.49 7.32 7.66
C VAL A 69 13.78 8.51 7.01
N GLN A 70 13.84 9.71 7.61
CA GLN A 70 13.26 10.92 7.01
C GLN A 70 13.84 11.20 5.62
N GLY A 71 15.16 11.12 5.46
CA GLY A 71 15.82 11.35 4.17
C GLY A 71 15.32 10.40 3.08
N ILE A 72 15.12 9.11 3.40
CA ILE A 72 14.60 8.11 2.45
C ILE A 72 13.16 8.45 2.07
N LEU A 73 12.30 8.77 3.06
CA LEU A 73 10.91 9.12 2.77
C LEU A 73 10.78 10.38 1.93
N THR A 74 11.56 11.43 2.20
CA THR A 74 11.56 12.67 1.42
C THR A 74 11.91 12.40 -0.04
N ARG A 75 12.94 11.57 -0.29
CA ARG A 75 13.30 11.16 -1.65
C ARG A 75 12.16 10.44 -2.35
N GLN A 76 11.49 9.52 -1.65
CA GLN A 76 10.36 8.76 -2.20
C GLN A 76 9.16 9.65 -2.55
N LEU A 77 8.84 10.64 -1.71
CA LEU A 77 7.78 11.60 -1.99
C LEU A 77 8.10 12.46 -3.22
N ALA A 78 9.34 12.95 -3.34
CA ALA A 78 9.76 13.73 -4.50
C ALA A 78 9.66 12.94 -5.83
N VAL A 79 10.04 11.65 -5.82
CA VAL A 79 9.88 10.77 -6.99
C VAL A 79 8.40 10.61 -7.35
N ARG A 80 7.52 10.39 -6.36
CA ARG A 80 6.06 10.26 -6.60
C ARG A 80 5.47 11.51 -7.24
N GLU A 81 5.82 12.70 -6.78
CA GLU A 81 5.34 13.97 -7.34
C GLU A 81 5.76 14.15 -8.81
N GLN A 82 7.03 13.83 -9.14
CA GLN A 82 7.52 13.89 -10.52
C GLN A 82 6.75 12.94 -11.45
N HIS A 83 6.44 11.73 -11.00
CA HIS A 83 5.63 10.79 -11.77
C HIS A 83 4.20 11.30 -12.01
N LEU A 84 3.56 11.88 -11.00
CA LEU A 84 2.22 12.47 -11.12
C LEU A 84 2.19 13.65 -12.12
N GLY A 85 3.23 14.49 -12.13
CA GLY A 85 3.37 15.58 -13.10
C GLY A 85 3.48 15.08 -14.55
N LYS A 86 4.29 14.03 -14.78
CA LYS A 86 4.44 13.43 -16.12
C LYS A 86 3.15 12.79 -16.64
N VAL A 87 2.36 12.13 -15.77
CA VAL A 87 1.07 11.54 -16.15
C VAL A 87 0.09 12.62 -16.62
N LYS A 88 -0.02 13.73 -15.88
CA LYS A 88 -0.88 14.88 -16.26
C LYS A 88 -0.45 15.51 -17.59
N ALA A 89 0.85 15.69 -17.81
CA ALA A 89 1.38 16.24 -19.05
C ALA A 89 1.03 15.37 -20.29
N LYS A 90 1.13 14.04 -20.17
CA LYS A 90 0.77 13.12 -21.26
C LYS A 90 -0.73 13.09 -21.56
N SER A 91 -1.60 13.26 -20.56
CA SER A 91 -3.05 13.35 -20.79
C SER A 91 -3.47 14.66 -21.48
N GLY A 92 -2.77 15.77 -21.23
CA GLY A 92 -3.06 17.07 -21.85
C GLY A 92 -2.59 17.19 -23.31
N ALA A 93 -1.52 16.49 -23.68
CA ALA A 93 -0.95 16.57 -25.04
C ALA A 93 -1.83 15.93 -26.13
N LYS A 94 -2.84 15.12 -25.78
CA LYS A 94 -3.72 14.42 -26.74
C LYS A 94 -5.01 15.18 -27.10
N ALA A 95 -5.09 16.48 -26.80
CA ALA A 95 -6.28 17.30 -27.03
C ALA A 95 -6.19 18.24 -28.25
N LYS A 96 -5.11 18.22 -29.04
CA LYS A 96 -4.98 19.07 -30.24
C LYS A 96 -4.65 18.26 -31.50
N ALA A 97 -5.67 17.70 -32.12
CA ALA A 97 -5.77 17.51 -33.57
C ALA A 97 -7.22 17.10 -33.89
N GLY A 98 -7.94 17.98 -34.59
CA GLY A 98 -9.35 17.82 -34.94
C GLY A 98 -9.59 16.70 -35.95
N ALA A 99 -9.65 15.46 -35.49
CA ALA A 99 -10.28 14.36 -36.22
C ALA A 99 -11.21 13.62 -35.26
N GLU A 100 -12.51 13.73 -35.51
CA GLU A 100 -13.54 13.01 -34.77
C GLU A 100 -13.27 11.50 -34.88
N PRO A 101 -13.00 10.79 -33.76
CA PRO A 101 -12.54 9.42 -33.87
C PRO A 101 -13.69 8.52 -34.34
N LYS A 102 -13.42 7.68 -35.35
CA LYS A 102 -14.41 6.85 -36.08
C LYS A 102 -15.32 6.01 -35.16
N TRP A 103 -14.84 5.60 -33.99
CA TRP A 103 -15.63 4.87 -32.99
C TRP A 103 -16.78 5.69 -32.38
N LYS A 104 -16.65 7.02 -32.29
CA LYS A 104 -17.69 7.93 -31.81
C LYS A 104 -18.88 8.01 -32.77
N ARG A 105 -18.58 8.03 -34.08
CA ARG A 105 -19.59 8.00 -35.16
C ARG A 105 -20.34 6.66 -35.24
N LEU A 106 -19.63 5.55 -34.97
CA LEU A 106 -20.23 4.21 -34.89
C LEU A 106 -21.17 4.04 -33.69
N TRP A 107 -20.84 4.65 -32.55
CA TRP A 107 -21.69 4.60 -31.34
C TRP A 107 -22.99 5.40 -31.46
N LEU A 108 -22.97 6.54 -32.15
CA LEU A 108 -24.16 7.37 -32.35
C LEU A 108 -25.16 6.72 -33.32
N LYS A 109 -24.70 6.02 -34.35
CA LYS A 109 -25.57 5.25 -35.28
C LYS A 109 -26.21 4.01 -34.64
N GLY A 110 -25.59 3.43 -33.61
CA GLY A 110 -26.14 2.25 -32.91
C GLY A 110 -27.19 2.57 -31.85
N ARG A 111 -27.31 3.83 -31.40
CA ARG A 111 -28.11 4.20 -30.22
C ARG A 111 -29.62 4.24 -30.48
N SER A 112 -30.07 4.50 -31.72
CA SER A 112 -31.50 4.52 -32.06
C SER A 112 -32.18 3.14 -32.06
N ARG A 113 -31.43 2.03 -32.00
CA ARG A 113 -32.03 0.68 -32.04
C ARG A 113 -32.23 0.05 -30.65
N MET A 114 -31.71 0.66 -29.59
CA MET A 114 -31.59 0.02 -28.27
C MET A 114 -32.60 0.48 -27.22
N SER A 115 -33.47 1.47 -27.54
CA SER A 115 -34.41 2.07 -26.57
C SER A 115 -35.81 1.42 -26.49
N ARG A 116 -36.01 0.19 -26.98
CA ARG A 116 -37.32 -0.51 -26.89
C ARG A 116 -37.32 -1.85 -26.18
N GLN A 117 -36.25 -2.21 -25.47
CA GLN A 117 -36.24 -3.43 -24.65
C GLN A 117 -35.87 -3.11 -23.21
N ASP A 118 -36.75 -2.37 -22.54
CA ASP A 118 -36.78 -2.29 -21.08
C ASP A 118 -37.97 -3.13 -20.60
N GLY A 119 -37.67 -4.23 -19.92
CA GLY A 119 -38.67 -5.20 -19.50
C GLY A 119 -38.02 -6.54 -19.17
N ARG A 120 -37.49 -6.64 -17.94
CA ARG A 120 -36.96 -7.86 -17.30
C ARG A 120 -35.68 -8.44 -17.93
N ARG A 121 -34.52 -7.83 -17.71
CA ARG A 121 -33.24 -8.51 -17.95
C ARG A 121 -32.73 -9.16 -16.67
N THR A 122 -32.77 -10.49 -16.65
CA THR A 122 -31.95 -11.31 -15.75
C THR A 122 -30.47 -10.89 -15.85
N PRO A 123 -29.72 -10.80 -14.74
CA PRO A 123 -28.33 -10.37 -14.79
C PRO A 123 -27.50 -11.33 -15.66
N MET A 124 -26.77 -10.74 -16.62
CA MET A 124 -25.91 -11.44 -17.57
C MET A 124 -24.94 -12.39 -16.83
N PRO A 125 -24.57 -13.55 -17.41
CA PRO A 125 -23.66 -14.52 -16.81
C PRO A 125 -22.35 -13.90 -16.31
N VAL A 126 -21.83 -12.91 -17.03
CA VAL A 126 -20.60 -12.17 -16.68
C VAL A 126 -20.76 -11.37 -15.38
N CYS A 127 -21.92 -10.76 -15.15
CA CYS A 127 -22.21 -10.04 -13.90
C CYS A 127 -22.29 -11.00 -12.71
N LYS A 128 -22.86 -12.21 -12.90
CA LYS A 128 -22.90 -13.25 -11.87
C LYS A 128 -21.50 -13.78 -11.54
N LEU A 129 -20.63 -13.92 -12.55
CA LEU A 129 -19.25 -14.38 -12.38
C LEU A 129 -18.42 -13.36 -11.58
N ASN A 130 -18.47 -12.08 -11.95
CA ASN A 130 -17.78 -11.01 -11.23
C ASN A 130 -18.23 -10.93 -9.76
N ALA A 131 -19.54 -11.01 -9.51
CA ALA A 131 -20.06 -11.03 -8.15
C ALA A 131 -19.58 -12.25 -7.34
N ARG A 132 -19.48 -13.44 -7.96
CA ARG A 132 -18.93 -14.64 -7.31
C ARG A 132 -17.45 -14.50 -7.01
N MET A 133 -16.68 -13.90 -7.92
CA MET A 133 -15.23 -13.71 -7.76
C MET A 133 -14.92 -12.73 -6.63
N VAL A 134 -15.64 -11.61 -6.56
CA VAL A 134 -15.54 -10.65 -5.44
C VAL A 134 -15.90 -11.33 -4.13
N ARG A 135 -17.00 -12.09 -4.09
CA ARG A 135 -17.43 -12.81 -2.88
C ARG A 135 -16.42 -13.88 -2.45
N TRP A 136 -15.75 -14.54 -3.39
CA TRP A 136 -14.68 -15.50 -3.12
C TRP A 136 -13.42 -14.81 -2.59
N MET A 137 -12.98 -13.71 -3.20
CA MET A 137 -11.83 -12.92 -2.74
C MET A 137 -12.03 -12.40 -1.31
N PHE A 138 -13.20 -11.85 -1.00
CA PHE A 138 -13.52 -11.40 0.35
C PHE A 138 -13.53 -12.57 1.35
N ARG A 139 -14.07 -13.74 0.97
CA ARG A 139 -14.11 -14.92 1.85
C ARG A 139 -12.72 -15.49 2.13
N SER A 140 -11.79 -15.36 1.19
CA SER A 140 -10.38 -15.75 1.36
C SER A 140 -9.62 -14.76 2.26
N SER A 141 -9.81 -13.46 2.06
CA SER A 141 -9.19 -12.43 2.91
C SER A 141 -9.68 -12.46 4.35
N LEU A 142 -10.98 -12.72 4.57
CA LEU A 142 -11.53 -12.92 5.92
C LEU A 142 -10.97 -14.16 6.62
N ARG A 143 -10.59 -15.21 5.88
CA ARG A 143 -10.01 -16.43 6.44
C ARG A 143 -8.58 -16.21 6.95
N TYR A 144 -7.80 -15.37 6.27
CA TYR A 144 -6.48 -14.95 6.75
C TYR A 144 -6.55 -14.00 7.96
N TRP A 145 -7.53 -13.09 7.98
CA TRP A 145 -7.76 -12.21 9.13
C TRP A 145 -8.23 -12.99 10.38
N TRP A 146 -9.04 -14.02 10.20
CA TRP A 146 -9.55 -14.85 11.31
C TRP A 146 -8.45 -15.70 11.97
N HIS A 147 -7.49 -16.19 11.19
CA HIS A 147 -6.35 -16.95 11.72
C HIS A 147 -5.41 -16.07 12.55
N ASP A 148 -5.27 -14.79 12.17
CA ASP A 148 -4.43 -13.82 12.88
C ASP A 148 -5.11 -13.31 14.16
N LEU A 149 -6.44 -13.15 14.15
CA LEU A 149 -7.22 -12.76 15.34
C LEU A 149 -7.27 -13.85 16.42
N LEU A 150 -7.35 -15.14 16.06
CA LEU A 150 -7.32 -16.24 17.03
C LEU A 150 -5.91 -16.56 17.57
N ALA A 151 -4.85 -16.28 16.80
CA ALA A 151 -3.47 -16.45 17.24
C ALA A 151 -3.02 -15.45 18.33
N VAL A 152 -3.73 -14.33 18.48
CA VAL A 152 -3.49 -13.33 19.54
C VAL A 152 -4.08 -13.76 20.89
N GLY A 153 -5.05 -14.69 20.91
CA GLY A 153 -5.66 -15.18 22.14
C GLY A 153 -4.79 -16.14 22.96
N HIS A 154 -3.97 -16.97 22.30
CA HIS A 154 -3.22 -18.04 23.01
C HIS A 154 -1.87 -17.61 23.61
N ARG A 155 -1.35 -16.42 23.27
CA ARG A 155 -0.08 -15.93 23.84
C ARG A 155 -0.23 -15.12 25.12
N ARG A 156 -1.46 -14.81 25.57
CA ARG A 156 -1.70 -14.15 26.86
C ARG A 156 -1.71 -15.11 28.05
N GLN A 157 -2.00 -16.40 27.87
CA GLN A 157 -2.11 -17.34 28.99
C GLN A 157 -0.79 -18.02 29.42
N ARG A 158 0.33 -17.82 28.73
CA ARG A 158 1.65 -18.38 29.13
C ARG A 158 2.59 -17.38 29.82
N ALA A 159 2.21 -16.11 29.94
CA ALA A 159 3.00 -15.09 30.62
C ALA A 159 2.59 -14.85 32.09
N GLU A 160 1.57 -15.55 32.59
CA GLU A 160 1.07 -15.41 33.98
C GLU A 160 1.21 -16.71 34.80
N SER A 161 2.05 -17.66 34.35
CA SER A 161 2.28 -18.93 35.07
C SER A 161 3.74 -19.37 35.10
N ALA A 162 4.67 -18.41 35.04
CA ALA A 162 6.09 -18.66 35.27
C ALA A 162 6.67 -17.55 36.16
#